data_AF-A0A849QR39-F1
#
_entry.id   AF-A0A849QR39-F1
#
_cell.length_a   1.000
_cell.length_b   1.000
_cell.length_c   1.000
_cell.angle_alpha   90.00
_cell.angle_beta   90.00
_cell.angle_gamma   90.00
#
_symmetry.space_group_name_H-M   'P 1'
#
loop_
_entity.id
_entity.type
_entity.pdbx_description
1 polymer ?
#
loop_
_entity_poly.entity_id
_entity_poly.type
_entity_poly.pdbx_seq_one_letter_code
_entity_poly.pdbx_strand_id
1 'polypeptide(L)' 'MQKRLLSRISEKMQRIGSLRPLPADAIKRLHEEMRLLHTYHSNAIEGNTLTLSETKLVLETGITIGGKALAD' A
#
# COMPACT_ATOMS: atom_id res chain seq x y z
N MET A 1 13.91 -20.70 14.58
CA MET A 1 13.72 -19.30 14.15
C MET A 1 12.37 -19.08 13.45
N GLN A 2 12.03 -19.85 12.42
CA GLN A 2 10.77 -19.68 11.66
C GLN A 2 9.49 -19.82 12.51
N LYS A 3 9.42 -20.79 13.43
CA LYS A 3 8.24 -20.99 14.32
C LYS A 3 7.89 -19.75 15.17
N ARG A 4 8.90 -19.04 15.69
CA ARG A 4 8.69 -17.82 16.48
C ARG A 4 8.15 -16.68 15.62
N LEU A 5 8.63 -16.54 14.37
CA LEU A 5 8.14 -15.52 13.45
C LEU A 5 6.67 -15.78 13.08
N LEU A 6 6.35 -17.03 12.73
CA LEU A 6 4.99 -17.44 12.40
C LEU A 6 4.03 -17.22 13.58
N SER A 7 4.42 -17.60 14.80
CA SER A 7 3.62 -17.31 16.02
C SER A 7 3.32 -15.82 16.18
N ARG A 8 4.33 -14.96 16.00
CA ARG A 8 4.16 -13.50 16.09
C ARG A 8 3.23 -12.95 15.01
N ILE A 9 3.27 -13.51 13.79
CA ILE A 9 2.35 -13.12 12.71
C ILE A 9 0.93 -13.54 13.09
N SER A 10 0.73 -14.78 13.53
CA SER A 10 -0.58 -15.29 13.95
C SER A 10 -1.18 -14.48 15.10
N GLU A 11 -0.38 -14.15 16.13
CA GLU A 11 -0.80 -13.29 17.25
C GLU A 11 -1.25 -11.91 16.79
N LYS A 12 -0.50 -11.29 15.86
CA LYS A 12 -0.86 -9.98 15.29
C LYS A 12 -2.15 -10.06 14.46
N MET A 13 -2.30 -11.11 13.66
CA MET A 13 -3.50 -11.33 12.86
C MET A 13 -4.73 -11.52 13.76
N GLN A 14 -4.62 -12.29 14.83
CA GLN A 14 -5.70 -12.48 15.80
C GLN A 14 -6.08 -11.17 16.49
N ARG A 15 -5.07 -10.39 16.92
CA ARG A 15 -5.29 -9.08 17.54
C ARG A 15 -5.96 -8.08 16.60
N ILE A 16 -5.59 -8.06 15.32
CA ILE A 16 -6.27 -7.21 14.33
C ILE A 16 -7.71 -7.70 14.10
N GLY A 17 -7.91 -9.02 14.03
CA GLY A 17 -9.23 -9.63 13.89
C GLY A 17 -10.18 -9.26 15.03
N SER A 18 -9.69 -9.23 16.27
CA SER A 18 -10.50 -8.89 17.45
C SER A 18 -10.89 -7.42 17.54
N LEU A 19 -10.31 -6.53 16.73
CA LEU A 19 -10.64 -5.10 16.69
C LEU A 19 -11.74 -4.78 15.67
N ARG A 20 -12.30 -5.78 14.99
CA ARG A 20 -13.40 -5.63 14.03
C ARG A 20 -14.77 -5.65 14.74
N PRO A 21 -15.81 -5.00 14.20
CA PRO A 21 -15.82 -4.23 12.96
C PRO A 21 -15.16 -2.86 13.13
N LEU A 22 -14.42 -2.42 12.09
CA LEU A 22 -13.89 -1.07 12.03
C LEU A 22 -14.94 -0.14 11.38
N PRO A 23 -14.92 1.17 11.68
CA PRO A 23 -15.75 2.15 10.99
C PRO A 23 -15.58 2.08 9.46
N ALA A 24 -16.67 2.19 8.71
CA ALA A 24 -16.65 2.01 7.26
C ALA A 24 -15.79 3.06 6.54
N ASP A 25 -15.76 4.29 7.05
CA ASP A 25 -14.90 5.38 6.58
C ASP A 25 -13.42 5.09 6.85
N ALA A 26 -13.08 4.52 8.01
CA ALA A 26 -11.74 4.08 8.32
C ALA A 26 -11.28 2.95 7.38
N ILE A 27 -12.15 1.96 7.10
CA ILE A 27 -11.86 0.89 6.14
C ILE A 27 -11.63 1.47 4.74
N LYS A 28 -12.48 2.41 4.30
CA LYS A 28 -12.34 3.06 2.99
C LYS A 28 -10.99 3.78 2.87
N ARG A 29 -10.63 4.60 3.86
CA ARG A 29 -9.33 5.31 3.89
C ARG A 29 -8.15 4.34 3.87
N LEU A 30 -8.20 3.28 4.68
CA LEU A 30 -7.16 2.25 4.69
C LEU A 30 -7.01 1.56 3.33
N HIS A 31 -8.12 1.25 2.64
CA HIS A 31 -8.05 0.66 1.30
C HIS A 31 -7.44 1.61 0.27
N GLU A 32 -7.80 2.89 0.30
CA GLU A 32 -7.22 3.91 -0.60
C GLU A 32 -5.71 4.05 -0.37
N GLU A 33 -5.29 4.13 0.90
CA GLU A 33 -3.89 4.24 1.29
C GLU A 33 -3.10 2.98 0.90
N MET A 34 -3.63 1.79 1.17
CA MET A 34 -2.98 0.52 0.80
C MET A 34 -2.85 0.36 -0.71
N ARG A 35 -3.86 0.81 -1.49
CA ARG A 35 -3.77 0.80 -2.97
C ARG A 35 -2.63 1.69 -3.45
N LEU A 36 -2.55 2.92 -2.93
CA LEU A 36 -1.49 3.87 -3.28
C LEU A 36 -0.10 3.31 -2.94
N LEU A 37 0.08 2.83 -1.70
CA LEU A 37 1.37 2.28 -1.25
C LEU A 37 1.74 1.03 -2.03
N HIS A 38 0.78 0.17 -2.38
CA HIS A 38 1.04 -1.02 -3.19
C HIS A 38 1.54 -0.64 -4.58
N THR A 39 0.87 0.28 -5.27
CA THR A 39 1.31 0.75 -6.60
C THR A 39 2.69 1.39 -6.53
N TYR A 40 2.93 2.27 -5.56
CA TYR A 40 4.23 2.91 -5.38
C TYR A 40 5.34 1.88 -5.15
N HIS A 41 5.17 0.96 -4.19
CA HIS A 41 6.21 0.01 -3.82
C HIS A 41 6.46 -1.04 -4.89
N SER A 42 5.42 -1.58 -5.55
CA SER A 42 5.61 -2.56 -6.62
C SER A 42 6.38 -1.95 -7.79
N ASN A 43 5.97 -0.77 -8.24
CA ASN A 43 6.66 -0.10 -9.34
C ASN A 43 8.08 0.33 -8.94
N ALA A 44 8.31 0.75 -7.70
CA ALA A 44 9.66 1.10 -7.22
C ALA A 44 10.60 -0.11 -7.19
N ILE A 45 10.11 -1.32 -6.90
CA ILE A 45 10.89 -2.56 -6.99
C ILE A 45 11.32 -2.83 -8.43
N GLU A 46 10.46 -2.50 -9.40
CA GLU A 46 10.72 -2.61 -10.84
C GLU A 46 11.59 -1.46 -11.39
N GLY A 47 11.96 -0.48 -10.55
CA GLY A 47 12.86 0.62 -10.92
C GLY A 47 12.17 1.93 -11.27
N ASN A 48 10.86 2.05 -11.04
CA ASN A 48 10.13 3.30 -11.19
C ASN A 48 10.62 4.34 -10.18
N THR A 49 10.74 5.60 -10.62
CA THR A 49 11.30 6.73 -9.84
C THR A 49 10.24 7.76 -9.43
N LEU A 50 8.96 7.48 -9.67
CA LEU A 50 7.87 8.29 -9.12
C LEU A 50 7.94 8.22 -7.59
N THR A 51 7.86 9.38 -6.95
CA THR A 51 7.65 9.52 -5.51
C THR A 51 6.22 9.15 -5.14
N LEU A 52 5.96 8.91 -3.85
CA LEU A 52 4.61 8.58 -3.37
C LEU A 52 3.57 9.64 -3.77
N SER A 53 3.91 10.93 -3.67
CA SER A 53 3.03 12.03 -4.07
C SER A 53 2.77 12.06 -5.58
N GLU A 54 3.79 11.76 -6.37
CA GLU A 54 3.69 11.64 -7.82
C GLU A 54 2.81 10.43 -8.22
N THR A 55 3.01 9.27 -7.60
CA THR A 55 2.13 8.10 -7.78
C THR A 55 0.69 8.41 -7.40
N LYS A 56 0.48 9.14 -6.29
CA LYS A 56 -0.86 9.56 -5.86
C LYS A 56 -1.52 10.46 -6.89
N LEU A 57 -0.79 11.46 -7.39
CA LEU A 57 -1.29 12.37 -8.42
C LEU A 57 -1.73 11.61 -9.67
N VAL A 58 -0.91 10.66 -10.15
CA VAL A 58 -1.23 9.81 -11.30
C VAL A 58 -2.51 9.00 -11.06
N LEU A 59 -2.65 8.36 -9.89
CA LEU A 59 -3.82 7.54 -9.56
C LEU A 59 -5.11 8.36 -9.39
N GLU A 60 -5.03 9.57 -8.83
CA GLU A 60 -6.21 10.40 -8.54
C GLU A 60 -6.67 11.22 -9.75
N THR A 61 -5.75 11.67 -10.60
CA THR A 61 -6.06 12.62 -11.68
C THR A 61 -5.90 12.06 -13.08
N GLY A 62 -5.22 10.91 -13.22
CA GLY A 62 -4.86 10.34 -14.53
C GLY A 62 -3.85 11.17 -15.32
N ILE A 63 -3.28 12.22 -14.72
CA ILE A 63 -2.27 13.08 -15.36
C ILE A 63 -0.93 12.35 -15.37
N THR A 64 -0.27 12.33 -16.53
CA THR A 64 1.09 11.80 -16.68
C THR A 64 2.12 12.81 -16.16
N ILE A 65 3.18 12.31 -15.52
CA ILE A 65 4.22 13.17 -14.95
C ILE A 65 5.34 13.33 -15.98
N GLY A 66 5.48 14.56 -16.48
CA GLY A 66 6.49 14.90 -17.48
C GLY A 66 7.91 14.63 -16.99
N GLY A 67 8.72 13.95 -17.80
CA GLY A 67 10.14 13.71 -17.53
C GLY A 67 10.47 12.41 -16.79
N LYS A 68 9.47 11.63 -16.38
CA LYS A 68 9.67 10.29 -15.80
C LYS A 68 8.83 9.28 -16.58
N ALA A 69 9.49 8.44 -17.37
CA ALA A 69 8.82 7.34 -18.05
C ALA A 69 8.34 6.30 -17.01
N LEU A 70 7.17 5.70 -17.25
CA LEU A 70 6.83 4.42 -16.64
C LEU A 70 7.88 3.42 -17.17
N ALA A 71 8.59 2.74 -16.27
CA ALA A 71 9.40 1.60 -16.67
C ALA A 71 8.45 0.47 -17.08
N ASP A 72 8.72 -0.14 -18.24
CA ASP A 72 7.93 -1.22 -18.84
C ASP A 72 7.89 -2.49 -18.00
#